data_AF-A0A451BQL0-F1
#
_entry.id   AF-A0A451BQL0-F1
#
_cell.length_a   1.000
_cell.length_b   1.000
_cell.length_c   1.000
_cell.angle_alpha   90.00
_cell.angle_beta   90.00
_cell.angle_gamma   90.00
#
_symmetry.space_group_name_H-M   'P 1'
#
loop_
_entity.id
_entity.type
_entity.pdbx_description
1 polymer ?
#
loop_
_entity_poly.entity_id
_entity_poly.type
_entity_poly.pdbx_seq_one_letter_code
_entity_poly.pdbx_strand_id
1 'polypeptide(L)'
;MKRHVHVHFIVSAGGLKLSGKAERFTRYIKRKAKNGRIKKKKVTVLVNKPNWVHWSFFPHKVLRKRYQNLLIEHLKERIQKELRSDAPDPDLMVFSEPSAMKGFFDDLKKEYKN
;
A
#
# COMPACT_ATOMS: atom_id res chain seq x y z
N MET A 1 22.71 7.85 18.80
CA MET A 1 21.62 8.76 18.36
C MET A 1 20.57 7.94 17.64
N LYS A 2 19.38 7.74 18.22
CA LYS A 2 18.25 7.16 17.48
C LYS A 2 17.78 8.19 16.45
N ARG A 3 17.95 7.90 15.16
CA ARG A 3 17.42 8.75 14.08
C ARG A 3 15.94 8.44 13.92
N HIS A 4 15.07 9.40 14.18
CA HIS A 4 13.63 9.27 13.97
C HIS A 4 13.29 9.54 12.50
N VAL A 5 13.40 8.50 11.67
CA VAL A 5 13.02 8.56 10.26
C VAL A 5 11.50 8.65 10.17
N HIS A 6 10.99 9.69 9.52
CA HIS A 6 9.56 9.88 9.28
C HIS A 6 9.32 10.50 7.90
N VAL A 7 8.15 10.25 7.35
CA VAL A 7 7.74 10.74 6.03
C VAL A 7 6.43 11.50 6.19
N HIS A 8 6.37 12.72 5.68
CA HIS A 8 5.15 13.53 5.66
C HIS A 8 4.43 13.34 4.33
N PHE A 9 3.13 13.09 4.38
CA PHE A 9 2.26 13.01 3.20
C PHE A 9 1.20 14.10 3.28
N ILE A 10 1.13 14.95 2.26
CA ILE A 10 0.04 15.91 2.09
C ILE A 10 -0.92 15.31 1.07
N VAL A 11 -2.16 15.07 1.50
CA VAL A 11 -3.21 14.46 0.67
C VAL A 11 -4.41 15.39 0.66
N SER A 12 -5.00 15.61 -0.51
CA SER A 12 -6.23 16.40 -0.62
C SER A 12 -7.39 15.68 0.10
N ALA A 13 -8.13 16.41 0.93
CA ALA A 13 -9.37 15.93 1.57
C ALA A 13 -10.56 15.87 0.58
N GLY A 14 -10.29 15.54 -0.67
CA GLY A 14 -11.26 15.61 -1.75
C GLY A 14 -10.73 14.93 -2.99
N GLY A 15 -11.66 14.54 -3.85
CA GLY A 15 -11.35 13.91 -5.12
C GLY A 15 -11.81 14.78 -6.27
N LEU A 16 -11.17 14.60 -7.42
CA LEU A 16 -11.72 15.10 -8.67
C LEU A 16 -12.90 14.21 -9.06
N LYS A 17 -14.09 14.80 -9.20
CA LYS A 17 -15.21 14.10 -9.84
C LYS A 17 -14.85 13.93 -11.30
N LEU A 18 -14.45 12.72 -11.65
CA LEU A 18 -14.26 12.38 -13.04
C LEU A 18 -15.64 12.42 -13.71
N SER A 19 -15.75 13.11 -14.85
CA SER A 19 -17.03 13.21 -15.58
C SER A 19 -17.59 11.81 -15.89
N GLY A 20 -18.92 11.66 -16.07
CA GLY A 20 -19.58 10.36 -16.22
C GLY A 20 -19.02 9.43 -17.33
N LYS A 21 -18.21 9.96 -18.27
CA LYS A 21 -17.44 9.17 -19.26
C LYS A 21 -16.32 8.35 -18.60
N ALA A 22 -15.68 8.85 -17.55
CA ALA A 22 -14.60 8.17 -16.83
C ALA A 22 -15.10 7.05 -15.92
N GLU A 23 -16.23 7.24 -15.22
CA GLU A 23 -16.90 6.17 -14.47
C GLU A 23 -17.40 5.04 -15.38
N ARG A 24 -17.88 5.40 -16.58
CA ARG A 24 -18.25 4.43 -17.61
C ARG A 24 -17.01 3.68 -18.11
N PHE A 25 -15.86 4.35 -18.20
CA PHE A 25 -14.59 3.75 -18.61
C PHE A 25 -14.00 2.82 -17.54
N THR A 26 -14.00 3.20 -16.26
CA THR A 26 -13.58 2.30 -15.17
C THR A 26 -14.51 1.09 -15.05
N ARG A 27 -15.84 1.27 -15.19
CA ARG A 27 -16.79 0.16 -15.31
C ARG A 27 -16.55 -0.71 -16.56
N TYR A 28 -16.13 -0.11 -17.67
CA TYR A 28 -15.78 -0.82 -18.90
C TYR A 28 -14.49 -1.64 -18.74
N ILE A 29 -13.41 -1.07 -18.20
CA ILE A 29 -12.16 -1.79 -17.90
C ILE A 29 -12.44 -2.97 -16.96
N LYS A 30 -13.20 -2.75 -15.88
CA LYS A 30 -13.60 -3.82 -14.95
C LYS A 30 -14.39 -4.94 -15.64
N ARG A 31 -15.31 -4.60 -16.57
CA ARG A 31 -16.03 -5.58 -17.40
C ARG A 31 -15.13 -6.32 -18.39
N LYS A 32 -14.13 -5.64 -18.99
CA LYS A 32 -13.20 -6.23 -19.96
C LYS A 32 -12.15 -7.13 -19.33
N ALA A 33 -11.69 -6.82 -18.11
CA ALA A 33 -10.80 -7.71 -17.35
C ALA A 33 -11.44 -9.09 -17.12
N LYS A 34 -12.78 -9.16 -17.07
CA LYS A 34 -13.55 -10.42 -16.97
C LYS A 34 -13.65 -11.20 -18.30
N ASN A 35 -13.43 -10.55 -19.45
CA ASN A 35 -13.58 -11.12 -20.79
C ASN A 35 -12.31 -10.89 -21.63
N GLY A 36 -11.36 -11.83 -21.55
CA GLY A 36 -10.01 -11.71 -22.13
C GLY A 36 -9.89 -11.61 -23.66
N ARG A 37 -10.97 -11.78 -24.42
CA ARG A 37 -10.96 -11.83 -25.90
C ARG A 37 -11.12 -10.48 -26.63
N ILE A 38 -11.27 -9.35 -25.91
CA ILE A 38 -11.69 -8.09 -26.57
C ILE A 38 -10.56 -7.05 -26.57
N LYS A 39 -10.18 -6.58 -27.77
CA LYS A 39 -9.13 -5.59 -28.02
C LYS A 39 -9.26 -4.37 -27.09
N LYS A 40 -8.17 -4.04 -26.38
CA LYS A 40 -8.08 -2.84 -25.53
C LYS A 40 -8.17 -1.59 -26.40
N LYS A 41 -9.30 -0.88 -26.37
CA LYS A 41 -9.43 0.42 -27.03
C LYS A 41 -8.74 1.47 -26.15
N LYS A 42 -7.72 2.17 -26.67
CA LYS A 42 -7.17 3.38 -26.02
C LYS A 42 -8.26 4.44 -26.02
N VAL A 43 -8.68 4.87 -24.83
CA VAL A 43 -9.65 5.95 -24.67
C VAL A 43 -8.96 7.07 -23.91
N THR A 44 -8.87 8.23 -24.55
CA THR A 44 -8.41 9.46 -23.92
C THR A 44 -9.58 10.03 -23.12
N VAL A 45 -9.47 10.05 -21.80
CA VAL A 45 -10.49 10.65 -20.93
C VAL A 45 -10.25 12.15 -20.90
N LEU A 46 -10.99 12.89 -21.73
CA LEU A 46 -11.06 14.35 -21.67
C LEU A 46 -11.80 14.76 -20.39
N VAL A 47 -11.07 15.38 -19.46
CA VAL A 47 -11.62 15.97 -18.23
C VAL A 47 -12.20 17.35 -18.57
N ASN A 48 -13.31 17.38 -19.32
CA ASN A 48 -14.02 18.63 -19.56
C ASN A 48 -14.68 19.06 -18.24
N LYS A 49 -14.19 20.15 -17.65
CA LYS A 49 -14.69 20.79 -16.41
C LYS A 49 -14.60 19.88 -15.16
N PRO A 50 -13.39 19.66 -14.62
CA PRO A 50 -13.24 18.94 -13.37
C PRO A 50 -13.98 19.67 -12.24
N ASN A 51 -14.85 18.95 -11.54
CA ASN A 51 -15.50 19.45 -10.34
C ASN A 51 -14.82 18.83 -9.12
N TRP A 52 -14.41 19.68 -8.18
CA TRP A 52 -13.90 19.23 -6.90
C TRP A 52 -15.04 18.65 -6.05
N VAL A 53 -14.83 17.45 -5.52
CA VAL A 53 -15.72 16.86 -4.52
C VAL A 53 -15.00 16.99 -3.19
N HIS A 54 -15.56 17.81 -2.33
CA HIS A 54 -15.14 17.90 -0.94
C HIS A 54 -15.45 16.58 -0.23
N TRP A 55 -14.52 16.11 0.59
CA TRP A 55 -14.70 14.96 1.43
C TRP A 55 -14.33 15.33 2.87
N SER A 56 -15.33 15.33 3.75
CA SER A 56 -15.16 15.81 5.14
C SER A 56 -14.50 14.79 6.07
N PHE A 57 -14.35 13.53 5.64
CA PHE A 57 -13.90 12.43 6.51
C PHE A 57 -12.58 11.79 6.07
N PHE A 58 -11.51 11.95 6.83
CA PHE A 58 -10.27 11.21 6.55
C PHE A 58 -10.19 9.90 7.37
N PRO A 59 -10.08 8.72 6.73
CA PRO A 59 -10.08 7.42 7.41
C PRO A 59 -8.74 7.10 8.09
N HIS A 60 -8.27 8.00 8.98
CA HIS A 60 -6.97 7.94 9.64
C HIS A 60 -6.71 6.61 10.36
N LYS A 61 -7.70 6.06 11.09
CA LYS A 61 -7.54 4.77 11.79
C LYS A 61 -7.29 3.61 10.83
N VAL A 62 -8.00 3.59 9.71
CA VAL A 62 -7.87 2.53 8.69
C VAL A 62 -6.53 2.67 7.98
N LEU A 63 -6.13 3.88 7.60
CA LEU A 63 -4.85 4.14 6.96
C LEU A 63 -3.68 3.79 7.86
N ARG A 64 -3.74 4.16 9.15
CA ARG A 64 -2.73 3.78 10.14
C ARG A 64 -2.55 2.27 10.22
N LYS A 65 -3.64 1.52 10.38
CA LYS A 65 -3.60 0.04 10.43
C LYS A 65 -3.04 -0.56 9.13
N ARG A 66 -3.46 -0.04 7.98
CA ARG A 66 -2.97 -0.51 6.67
C ARG A 66 -1.48 -0.24 6.49
N TYR A 67 -1.03 0.96 6.87
CA TYR A 67 0.38 1.33 6.79
C TYR A 67 1.24 0.49 7.72
N GLN A 68 0.80 0.26 8.96
CA GLN A 68 1.47 -0.65 9.89
C GLN A 68 1.61 -2.07 9.32
N ASN A 69 0.51 -2.63 8.79
CA ASN A 69 0.55 -3.95 8.15
C ASN A 69 1.52 -3.97 6.96
N LEU A 70 1.50 -2.94 6.11
CA LEU A 70 2.41 -2.83 4.97
C LEU A 70 3.88 -2.80 5.41
N LEU A 71 4.20 -2.03 6.45
CA LEU A 71 5.56 -1.98 6.99
C LEU A 71 6.02 -3.33 7.54
N ILE A 72 5.14 -4.04 8.27
CA ILE A 72 5.44 -5.37 8.80
C ILE A 72 5.72 -6.37 7.67
N GLU A 73 4.86 -6.41 6.66
CA GLU A 73 5.03 -7.31 5.52
C GLU A 73 6.31 -6.99 4.74
N HIS A 74 6.57 -5.71 4.48
CA HIS A 74 7.78 -5.30 3.79
C HIS A 74 9.05 -5.63 4.59
N LEU A 75 9.02 -5.48 5.91
CA LEU A 75 10.15 -5.84 6.77
C LEU A 75 10.40 -7.35 6.74
N LYS A 76 9.35 -8.19 6.79
CA LYS A 76 9.49 -9.65 6.65
C LYS A 76 10.11 -10.04 5.31
N GLU A 77 9.58 -9.48 4.22
CA GLU A 77 10.10 -9.72 2.88
C GLU A 77 11.57 -9.32 2.78
N ARG A 78 11.93 -8.17 3.36
CA ARG A 78 13.31 -7.69 3.36
C ARG A 78 14.24 -8.62 4.12
N ILE A 79 13.88 -9.04 5.34
CA ILE A 79 14.68 -9.98 6.13
C ILE A 79 14.82 -11.31 5.39
N GLN A 80 13.73 -11.86 4.85
CA GLN A 80 13.77 -13.12 4.08
C GLN A 80 14.66 -13.01 2.83
N LYS A 81 14.65 -11.86 2.15
CA LYS A 81 15.52 -11.62 1.01
C LYS A 81 16.99 -11.54 1.43
N GLU A 82 17.26 -10.88 2.55
CA GLU A 82 18.61 -10.74 3.10
C GLU A 82 19.18 -12.09 3.55
N LEU A 83 18.37 -12.95 4.19
CA LEU A 83 18.76 -14.31 4.57
C LEU A 83 19.08 -15.23 3.38
N ARG A 84 18.55 -14.91 2.19
CA ARG A 84 18.78 -15.66 0.95
C ARG A 84 19.88 -15.04 0.08
N SER A 85 20.52 -13.96 0.52
CA SER A 85 21.59 -13.31 -0.24
C SER A 85 22.87 -14.14 -0.16
N ASP A 86 23.80 -13.93 -1.10
CA ASP A 86 25.08 -14.64 -1.15
C ASP A 86 25.99 -14.29 0.04
N ALA A 87 25.76 -13.12 0.66
CA ALA A 87 26.50 -12.62 1.81
C ALA A 87 25.50 -11.99 2.80
N PRO A 88 24.79 -12.80 3.61
CA PRO A 88 23.80 -12.30 4.56
C PRO A 88 24.51 -11.54 5.68
N ASP A 89 23.86 -10.47 6.16
CA ASP A 89 24.31 -9.75 7.35
C ASP A 89 24.28 -10.69 8.58
N PRO A 90 25.43 -10.91 9.26
CA PRO A 90 25.49 -11.75 10.46
C PRO A 90 24.49 -11.36 11.54
N ASP A 91 24.19 -10.06 11.68
CA ASP A 91 23.25 -9.56 12.69
C ASP A 91 21.80 -9.97 12.39
N LEU A 92 21.49 -10.22 11.12
CA LEU A 92 20.16 -10.66 10.67
C LEU A 92 20.01 -12.18 10.66
N MET A 93 21.10 -12.94 10.85
CA MET A 93 21.07 -14.41 10.87
C MET A 93 20.24 -14.97 12.03
N VAL A 94 20.03 -14.21 13.10
CA VAL A 94 19.10 -14.57 14.20
C VAL A 94 17.68 -14.87 13.68
N PHE A 95 17.28 -14.25 12.57
CA PHE A 95 15.98 -14.44 11.94
C PHE A 95 15.91 -15.68 11.03
N SER A 96 16.99 -16.43 10.87
CA SER A 96 16.96 -17.76 10.22
C SER A 96 16.12 -18.75 11.01
N GLU A 97 16.03 -18.58 12.34
CA GLU A 97 15.19 -19.39 13.19
C GLU A 97 13.72 -18.90 13.13
N PRO A 98 12.75 -19.76 12.76
CA PRO A 98 11.35 -19.37 12.65
C PRO A 98 10.73 -18.87 13.97
N SER A 99 11.23 -19.36 15.11
CA SER A 99 10.79 -18.97 16.46
C SER A 99 11.16 -17.52 16.77
N ALA A 100 12.40 -17.12 16.48
CA ALA A 100 12.92 -15.77 16.66
C ALA A 100 12.19 -14.77 15.75
N MET A 101 11.99 -15.13 14.49
CA MET A 101 11.17 -14.36 13.55
C MET A 101 9.76 -14.14 14.09
N LYS A 102 9.09 -15.22 14.53
CA LYS A 102 7.73 -15.13 15.06
C LYS A 102 7.66 -14.27 16.32
N GLY A 103 8.56 -14.49 17.29
CA GLY A 103 8.60 -13.75 18.55
C GLY A 103 8.76 -12.25 18.32
N PHE A 104 9.73 -11.85 17.49
CA PHE A 104 9.97 -10.45 17.14
C PHE A 104 8.72 -9.75 16.59
N PHE A 105 8.06 -10.37 15.59
CA PHE A 105 6.86 -9.76 14.98
C PHE A 105 5.63 -9.80 15.90
N ASP A 106 5.53 -10.77 16.81
CA ASP A 106 4.46 -10.81 17.80
C ASP A 106 4.62 -9.70 18.84
N ASP A 107 5.84 -9.42 19.29
CA ASP A 107 6.13 -8.31 20.20
C ASP A 107 5.91 -6.95 19.53
N LEU A 108 6.35 -6.79 18.27
CA LEU A 108 6.10 -5.59 17.47
C LEU A 108 4.60 -5.33 17.29
N LYS A 109 3.78 -6.38 17.08
CA LYS A 109 2.32 -6.27 17.02
C LYS A 109 1.69 -5.90 18.36
N LYS A 110 2.26 -6.34 19.49
CA LYS A 110 1.78 -5.94 20.84
C LYS A 110 2.05 -4.46 21.07
N GLU A 111 3.23 -3.97 20.70
CA GLU A 111 3.59 -2.55 20.85
C GLU A 111 2.60 -1.65 20.11
N TYR A 112 2.18 -2.02 18.89
CA TYR A 112 1.21 -1.24 18.10
C TYR A 112 -0.27 -1.42 18.50
N LYS A 113 -0.59 -2.32 19.43
CA LYS A 113 -1.96 -2.47 19.96
C LYS A 113 -2.29 -1.46 21.06
N ASN A 114 -1.27 -0.92 21.73
CA ASN A 114 -1.38 0.18 22.69
C ASN A 114 -1.57 1.53 21.97
#